data_AF-A0AA37K2W0-F1
#
_entry.id   AF-A0AA37K2W0-F1
#
_cell.length_a   1.000
_cell.length_b   1.000
_cell.length_c   1.000
_cell.angle_alpha   90.00
_cell.angle_beta   90.00
_cell.angle_gamma   90.00
#
_symmetry.space_group_name_H-M   'P 1'
#
loop_
_entity.id
_entity.type
_entity.pdbx_description
1 polymer ?
#
loop_
_entity_poly.entity_id
_entity_poly.type
_entity_poly.pdbx_seq_one_letter_code
_entity_poly.pdbx_strand_id
1 'polypeptide(L)'
;MSWIVIAVVSLLSGLLGSLGMGAGAVLLLYLRVFGGVEQFEAQGINLIFFLPIAVLSILLHARNHLISWKAAGVCILAGLPAVFLGVWLGGLAGGPLLSKLFAGLLLIIGVRELFQKDTGSQSEHS
;
A
#
# COMPACT_ATOMS: atom_id res chain seq x y z
N MET A 1 3.71 11.01 29.60
CA MET A 1 4.61 10.34 28.63
C MET A 1 5.75 11.29 28.28
N SER A 2 7.00 10.83 28.23
CA SER A 2 8.10 11.67 27.75
C SER A 2 7.95 11.92 26.24
N TRP A 3 8.21 13.15 25.81
CA TRP A 3 8.18 13.55 24.40
C TRP A 3 9.07 12.68 23.51
N ILE A 4 10.14 12.14 24.10
CA ILE A 4 11.07 11.19 23.48
C ILE A 4 10.37 9.88 23.12
N VAL A 5 9.54 9.33 24.01
CA VAL A 5 8.77 8.10 23.72
C VAL A 5 7.78 8.35 22.59
N ILE A 6 7.11 9.51 22.57
CA ILE A 6 6.17 9.88 21.50
C ILE A 6 6.91 9.97 20.16
N ALA A 7 8.09 10.59 20.13
CA ALA A 7 8.91 10.70 18.92
C ALA A 7 9.34 9.33 18.39
N VAL A 8 9.84 8.44 19.26
CA VAL A 8 10.29 7.10 18.88
C VAL A 8 9.12 6.25 18.36
N VAL A 9 7.98 6.25 19.06
CA VAL A 9 6.80 5.48 18.65
C VAL A 9 6.22 6.02 17.34
N SER A 10 6.19 7.34 17.15
CA SER A 10 5.73 7.95 15.90
C SER A 10 6.65 7.64 14.72
N LEU A 11 7.97 7.64 14.95
CA LEU A 11 8.96 7.27 13.94
C LEU A 11 8.82 5.80 13.55
N LEU A 12 8.72 4.89 14.54
CA LEU A 12 8.54 3.46 14.30
C LEU A 12 7.20 3.18 13.60
N SER A 13 6.11 3.80 14.03
CA SER A 13 4.80 3.67 13.38
C SER A 13 4.81 4.20 11.94
N GLY A 14 5.48 5.34 11.70
CA GLY A 14 5.67 5.89 10.36
C GLY A 14 6.55 5.01 9.48
N LEU A 15 7.61 4.42 10.03
CA LEU A 15 8.47 3.47 9.31
C LEU A 15 7.71 2.19 8.97
N LEU A 16 7.05 1.56 9.94
CA LEU A 16 6.23 0.36 9.73
C LEU A 16 5.11 0.61 8.72
N GLY A 17 4.45 1.77 8.79
CA GLY A 17 3.48 2.19 7.79
C GLY A 17 4.09 2.38 6.40
N SER A 18 5.27 3.00 6.30
CA SER A 18 5.97 3.26 5.03
C SER A 18 6.60 2.02 4.40
N LEU A 19 6.91 0.98 5.19
CA LEU A 19 7.35 -0.33 4.71
C LEU A 19 6.24 -1.11 3.96
N GLY A 20 5.01 -0.58 3.92
CA GLY A 20 3.93 -1.16 3.13
C GLY A 20 3.06 -2.15 3.91
N MET A 21 3.25 -2.30 5.22
CA MET A 21 2.42 -3.17 6.09
C MET A 21 0.94 -2.73 6.19
N GLY A 22 0.55 -1.57 5.63
CA GLY A 22 -0.87 -1.23 5.54
C GLY A 22 -1.22 0.25 5.49
N ALA A 23 -0.29 1.19 5.31
CA ALA A 23 -0.62 2.62 5.31
C ALA A 23 -1.75 3.00 4.32
N GLY A 24 -1.75 2.40 3.12
CA GLY A 24 -2.84 2.61 2.15
C GLY A 24 -4.16 1.98 2.58
N ALA A 25 -4.13 0.81 3.23
CA ALA A 25 -5.33 0.18 3.78
C ALA A 25 -5.93 0.99 4.94
N VAL A 26 -5.09 1.58 5.79
CA VAL A 26 -5.49 2.47 6.89
C VAL A 26 -6.15 3.74 6.34
N LEU A 27 -5.53 4.38 5.33
CA LEU A 27 -6.11 5.57 4.69
C LEU A 27 -7.47 5.25 4.04
N LEU A 28 -7.57 4.14 3.33
CA LEU A 28 -8.82 3.66 2.74
C LEU A 28 -9.89 3.39 3.78
N LEU A 29 -9.54 2.71 4.88
CA LEU A 29 -10.46 2.43 5.97
C LEU A 29 -10.97 3.73 6.60
N TYR A 30 -10.08 4.71 6.79
CA TYR A 30 -10.43 6.02 7.31
C TYR A 30 -11.41 6.76 6.40
N LEU A 31 -11.10 6.87 5.10
CA LEU A 31 -11.96 7.52 4.09
C LEU A 31 -13.35 6.89 4.01
N ARG A 32 -13.42 5.56 4.14
CA ARG A 32 -14.67 4.83 4.03
C ARG A 32 -15.52 4.87 5.31
N VAL A 33 -14.91 4.65 6.47
CA VAL A 33 -15.61 4.53 7.75
C VAL A 33 -15.93 5.91 8.33
N PHE A 34 -15.00 6.86 8.24
CA PHE A 34 -15.15 8.20 8.81
C PHE A 34 -15.49 9.26 7.74
N GLY A 35 -14.96 9.13 6.53
CA GLY A 35 -15.19 10.08 5.45
C GLY A 35 -16.47 9.85 4.64
N GLY A 36 -17.11 8.67 4.75
CA GLY A 36 -18.31 8.33 3.98
C GLY A 36 -18.13 8.32 2.45
N VAL A 37 -16.88 8.30 1.98
CA VAL A 37 -16.51 8.39 0.57
C VAL A 37 -16.82 7.08 -0.15
N GLU A 38 -17.28 7.16 -1.40
CA GLU A 38 -17.54 5.97 -2.22
C GLU A 38 -16.25 5.16 -2.42
N GLN A 39 -16.36 3.83 -2.46
CA GLN A 39 -15.22 2.91 -2.56
C GLN A 39 -14.34 3.16 -3.80
N PHE A 40 -14.91 3.60 -4.93
CA PHE A 40 -14.16 3.93 -6.14
C PHE A 40 -13.33 5.21 -5.95
N GLU A 41 -13.95 6.25 -5.39
CA GLU A 41 -13.30 7.53 -5.09
C GLU A 41 -12.22 7.37 -4.01
N ALA A 42 -12.49 6.62 -2.94
CA ALA A 42 -11.52 6.35 -1.88
C ALA A 42 -10.25 5.66 -2.41
N GLN A 43 -10.39 4.70 -3.33
CA GLN A 43 -9.26 4.06 -4.02
C GLN A 43 -8.48 5.04 -4.90
N GLY A 44 -9.17 5.94 -5.60
CA GLY A 44 -8.55 7.01 -6.35
C GLY A 44 -7.73 7.94 -5.46
N ILE A 45 -8.30 8.39 -4.34
CA ILE A 45 -7.61 9.25 -3.36
C ILE A 45 -6.36 8.54 -2.80
N ASN A 46 -6.48 7.26 -2.46
CA ASN A 46 -5.35 6.46 -2.01
C ASN A 46 -4.24 6.36 -3.08
N LEU A 47 -4.57 6.26 -4.36
CA LEU A 47 -3.58 6.25 -5.44
C LEU A 47 -2.88 7.62 -5.60
N ILE A 48 -3.63 8.71 -5.50
CA ILE A 48 -3.08 10.07 -5.52
C ILE A 48 -2.12 10.27 -4.34
N PHE A 49 -2.45 9.74 -3.16
CA PHE A 49 -1.57 9.75 -1.99
C PHE A 49 -0.26 8.99 -2.23
N PHE A 50 -0.28 7.90 -2.99
CA PHE A 50 0.94 7.17 -3.36
C PHE A 50 1.79 7.87 -4.42
N LEU A 51 1.23 8.77 -5.22
CA LEU A 51 1.96 9.44 -6.30
C LEU A 51 3.22 10.19 -5.83
N PRO A 52 3.19 11.07 -4.79
CA PRO A 52 4.40 11.73 -4.30
C PRO A 52 5.40 10.73 -3.72
N ILE A 53 4.92 9.70 -3.01
CA ILE A 53 5.76 8.64 -2.43
C ILE A 53 6.50 7.87 -3.54
N ALA A 54 5.79 7.53 -4.61
CA ALA A 54 6.34 6.87 -5.79
C ALA A 54 7.40 7.75 -6.48
N VAL A 55 7.14 9.05 -6.63
CA VAL A 55 8.12 10.00 -7.20
C VAL A 55 9.38 10.06 -6.34
N LEU A 56 9.25 10.21 -5.02
CA LEU A 56 10.41 10.19 -4.11
C LEU A 56 11.15 8.86 -4.20
N SER A 57 10.44 7.73 -4.23
CA SER A 57 11.04 6.40 -4.33
C SER A 57 11.82 6.24 -5.63
N ILE A 58 11.26 6.66 -6.77
CA ILE A 58 11.95 6.66 -8.08
C ILE A 58 13.18 7.56 -8.03
N LEU A 59 13.08 8.77 -7.46
CA LEU A 59 14.20 9.71 -7.37
C LEU A 59 15.36 9.14 -6.54
N LEU A 60 15.06 8.55 -5.38
CA LEU A 60 16.06 7.93 -4.51
C LEU A 60 16.71 6.70 -5.17
N HIS A 61 15.92 5.81 -5.78
CA HIS A 61 16.45 4.63 -6.47
C HIS A 61 17.22 4.97 -7.74
N ALA A 62 16.80 6.02 -8.46
CA ALA A 62 17.51 6.52 -9.64
C ALA A 62 18.89 7.05 -9.26
N ARG A 63 18.99 7.78 -8.14
CA ARG A 63 20.26 8.28 -7.61
C ARG A 63 21.21 7.17 -7.17
N ASN A 64 20.67 6.03 -6.71
CA ASN A 64 21.46 4.89 -6.26
C ASN A 64 21.86 3.91 -7.39
N HIS A 65 21.59 4.21 -8.66
CA HIS A 65 21.86 3.35 -9.82
C HIS A 65 21.24 1.94 -9.77
N LEU A 66 20.26 1.70 -8.90
CA LEU A 66 19.59 0.40 -8.73
C LEU A 66 18.41 0.20 -9.71
N ILE A 67 18.17 1.14 -10.64
CA ILE A 67 17.08 1.02 -11.60
C ILE A 67 17.51 0.13 -12.76
N SER A 68 16.97 -1.08 -12.79
CA SER A 68 17.01 -1.94 -13.98
C SER A 68 15.97 -1.44 -14.99
N TRP A 69 16.41 -0.56 -15.89
CA TRP A 69 15.55 0.02 -16.95
C TRP A 69 14.84 -1.04 -17.80
N LYS A 70 15.42 -2.24 -17.94
CA LYS A 70 14.77 -3.39 -18.58
C LYS A 70 13.54 -3.88 -17.79
N ALA A 71 13.66 -4.04 -16.47
CA ALA A 71 12.52 -4.46 -15.64
C ALA A 71 11.47 -3.35 -15.58
N ALA A 72 11.89 -2.08 -15.47
CA ALA A 72 10.97 -0.94 -15.53
C ALA A 72 10.16 -0.93 -16.83
N GLY A 73 10.80 -1.18 -17.98
CA GLY A 73 10.12 -1.29 -19.27
C GLY A 73 9.07 -2.42 -19.32
N VAL A 74 9.41 -3.60 -18.80
CA VAL A 74 8.47 -4.73 -18.70
C VAL A 74 7.30 -4.40 -17.76
N CYS A 75 7.57 -3.77 -16.61
CA CYS A 75 6.55 -3.35 -15.67
C CYS A 75 5.60 -2.30 -16.26
N ILE A 76 6.11 -1.35 -17.06
CA ILE A 76 5.27 -0.34 -17.74
C ILE A 76 4.42 -1.02 -18.83
N LEU A 77 5.02 -1.89 -19.64
CA LEU A 77 4.32 -2.60 -20.72
C LEU A 77 3.23 -3.54 -20.20
N ALA A 78 3.47 -4.24 -19.10
CA ALA A 78 2.47 -5.07 -18.46
C ALA A 78 1.46 -4.24 -17.64
N GLY A 79 1.92 -3.15 -17.03
CA GLY A 79 1.13 -2.30 -16.14
C GLY A 79 0.08 -1.47 -16.87
N LEU A 80 0.39 -0.86 -18.01
CA LEU A 80 -0.57 -0.06 -18.78
C LEU A 80 -1.88 -0.81 -19.13
N PRO A 81 -1.83 -1.99 -19.78
CA PRO A 81 -3.03 -2.74 -20.10
C PRO A 81 -3.73 -3.28 -18.85
N ALA A 82 -2.97 -3.65 -17.81
CA ALA A 82 -3.55 -4.10 -16.54
C ALA A 82 -4.34 -2.98 -15.84
N VAL A 83 -3.82 -1.75 -15.81
CA VAL A 83 -4.52 -0.58 -15.24
C VAL A 83 -5.78 -0.28 -16.06
N PHE A 84 -5.69 -0.29 -17.39
CA PHE A 84 -6.84 -0.02 -18.25
C PHE A 84 -7.97 -1.05 -18.03
N LEU A 85 -7.64 -2.34 -18.01
CA LEU A 85 -8.59 -3.41 -17.70
C LEU A 85 -9.13 -3.31 -16.27
N GLY A 86 -8.28 -2.96 -15.30
CA GLY A 86 -8.68 -2.80 -13.90
C GLY A 86 -9.66 -1.65 -13.69
N VAL A 87 -9.44 -0.50 -14.32
CA VAL A 87 -10.36 0.65 -14.27
C VAL A 87 -11.67 0.31 -14.98
N TRP A 88 -11.61 -0.34 -16.14
CA TRP A 88 -12.82 -0.73 -16.88
C TRP A 88 -13.68 -1.74 -16.10
N LEU A 89 -13.07 -2.81 -15.57
CA LEU A 89 -13.76 -3.78 -14.70
C LEU A 89 -14.24 -3.14 -13.40
N GLY A 90 -13.46 -2.25 -12.81
CA GLY A 90 -13.83 -1.51 -11.60
C GLY A 90 -15.05 -0.63 -11.79
N GLY A 91 -15.16 0.02 -12.96
CA GLY A 91 -16.35 0.81 -13.34
C GLY A 91 -17.60 -0.05 -13.54
N LEU A 92 -17.45 -1.29 -14.01
CA LEU A 92 -18.56 -2.23 -14.20
C LEU A 92 -19.01 -2.92 -12.90
N ALA A 93 -18.08 -3.15 -11.96
CA ALA A 93 -18.36 -3.86 -10.71
C ALA A 93 -19.27 -3.09 -9.75
N GLY A 94 -19.33 -1.75 -9.86
CA GLY A 94 -20.10 -0.88 -8.96
C GLY A 94 -19.49 -0.80 -7.55
N GLY A 95 -19.75 0.32 -6.86
CA GLY A 95 -19.23 0.61 -5.53
C GLY A 95 -19.45 -0.51 -4.50
N PRO A 96 -20.67 -1.08 -4.34
CA PRO A 96 -20.96 -2.07 -3.31
C PRO A 96 -20.19 -3.40 -3.44
N LEU A 97 -20.03 -3.90 -4.68
CA LEU A 97 -19.31 -5.15 -4.95
C LEU A 97 -17.81 -4.98 -4.71
N LEU A 98 -17.24 -3.88 -5.21
CA LEU A 98 -15.84 -3.54 -4.98
C LEU A 98 -15.54 -3.43 -3.48
N SER A 99 -16.49 -2.89 -2.73
CA SER A 99 -16.40 -2.74 -1.29
C SER A 99 -16.38 -4.08 -0.54
N LYS A 100 -17.16 -5.08 -1.01
CA LYS A 100 -17.22 -6.44 -0.44
C LYS A 100 -15.95 -7.22 -0.77
N LEU A 101 -15.47 -7.12 -2.00
CA LEU A 101 -14.20 -7.74 -2.43
C LEU A 101 -13.03 -7.18 -1.62
N PHE A 102 -12.96 -5.87 -1.45
CA PHE A 102 -11.92 -5.23 -0.65
C PHE A 102 -12.00 -5.62 0.83
N ALA A 103 -13.20 -5.65 1.42
CA ALA A 103 -13.38 -6.11 2.79
C ALA A 103 -12.95 -7.58 2.97
N GLY A 104 -13.29 -8.46 2.02
CA GLY A 104 -12.82 -9.85 2.00
C GLY A 104 -11.30 -9.95 1.90
N LEU A 105 -10.67 -9.16 1.02
CA LEU A 105 -9.21 -9.08 0.89
C LEU A 105 -8.55 -8.67 2.21
N LEU A 106 -9.04 -7.59 2.85
CA LEU A 106 -8.51 -7.13 4.12
C LEU A 106 -8.67 -8.18 5.23
N LEU A 107 -9.80 -8.89 5.25
CA LEU A 107 -10.02 -9.96 6.22
C LEU A 107 -9.04 -11.10 6.00
N ILE A 108 -8.83 -11.52 4.75
CA ILE A 108 -7.85 -12.56 4.40
C ILE A 108 -6.43 -12.13 4.78
N ILE A 109 -6.01 -10.90 4.44
CA ILE A 109 -4.69 -10.38 4.79
C ILE A 109 -4.54 -10.30 6.31
N GLY A 110 -5.54 -9.76 7.01
CA GLY A 110 -5.51 -9.65 8.48
C GLY A 110 -5.42 -11.01 9.17
N VAL A 111 -6.19 -12.00 8.70
CA VAL A 111 -6.09 -13.38 9.18
C VAL A 111 -4.71 -13.95 8.85
N ARG A 112 -4.23 -13.83 7.61
CA ARG A 112 -2.89 -14.32 7.23
C ARG A 112 -1.78 -13.69 8.05
N GLU A 113 -1.90 -12.42 8.44
CA GLU A 113 -0.91 -11.73 9.26
C GLU A 113 -0.99 -12.19 10.72
N LEU A 114 -2.20 -12.35 11.27
CA LEU A 114 -2.43 -12.88 12.62
C LEU A 114 -1.91 -14.31 12.80
N PHE A 115 -1.99 -15.14 11.75
CA PHE A 115 -1.54 -16.54 11.79
C PHE A 115 -0.14 -16.74 11.20
N GLN A 116 0.46 -15.73 10.56
CA GLN A 116 1.88 -15.72 10.25
C GLN A 116 2.64 -15.49 11.54
N LYS A 117 3.07 -16.59 12.14
CA LYS A 117 4.03 -16.60 13.24
C LYS A 117 5.28 -15.85 12.80
N ASP A 118 5.65 -14.79 13.53
CA ASP A 118 6.91 -14.05 13.34
C ASP A 118 8.05 -15.05 13.13
N THR A 119 8.45 -15.23 11.88
CA THR A 119 9.69 -15.92 11.56
C THR A 119 10.75 -14.83 11.51
N GLY A 120 11.02 -14.25 12.68
CA GLY A 120 12.09 -13.29 12.91
C GLY A 120 13.09 -13.85 13.91
N SER A 121 14.36 -13.87 13.51
CA SER A 121 15.58 -14.26 14.24
C SER A 121 15.99 -15.73 14.17
N GLN A 122 16.88 -16.06 13.23
CA GLN A 122 18.28 -16.41 13.53
C GLN A 122 19.07 -16.69 12.24
N SER A 123 20.00 -15.80 11.91
CA SER A 123 21.33 -16.18 11.40
C SER A 123 22.31 -15.08 11.80
N GLU A 124 22.60 -15.09 13.09
CA GLU A 124 23.77 -14.47 13.71
C GLU A 124 25.01 -15.32 13.34
N HIS A 125 26.13 -14.65 13.07
CA HIS A 125 27.52 -15.17 13.09
C HIS A 125 27.89 -16.43 12.28
N SER A 126 28.63 -16.21 11.18
CA SER A 126 29.93 -16.87 10.93
C SER A 126 30.77 -16.04 9.98
#